data_AF-A0A3N0DD78-F1
#
_entry.id   AF-A0A3N0DD78-F1
#
_cell.length_a   1.000
_cell.length_b   1.000
_cell.length_c   1.000
_cell.angle_alpha   90.00
_cell.angle_beta   90.00
_cell.angle_gamma   90.00
#
_symmetry.space_group_name_H-M   'P 1'
#
loop_
_entity.id
_entity.type
_entity.pdbx_description
1 polymer ?
#
loop_
_entity_poly.entity_id
_entity_poly.type
_entity_poly.pdbx_seq_one_letter_code
_entity_poly.pdbx_strand_id
1 'polypeptide(L)' 'MHVEVVVAFLGPSAYISPDHYASQPHFPTWAYAAVHVTGRPRLLDEVRPCAGWTT' A
#
# COMPACT_ATOMS: atom_id res chain seq x y z
N MET A 1 -24.65 -9.44 10.23
CA MET A 1 -24.19 -8.93 8.92
C MET A 1 -22.80 -8.33 9.14
N HIS A 2 -21.75 -8.91 8.55
CA HIS A 2 -20.39 -8.40 8.69
C HIS A 2 -20.00 -7.63 7.44
N VAL A 3 -19.43 -6.44 7.62
CA VAL A 3 -18.86 -5.63 6.53
C VAL A 3 -17.47 -6.16 6.20
N GLU A 4 -17.21 -6.33 4.91
CA GLU A 4 -15.90 -6.66 4.37
C GLU A 4 -15.23 -5.37 3.90
N VAL A 5 -13.96 -5.18 4.26
CA VAL A 5 -13.20 -3.96 3.97
C VAL A 5 -11.87 -4.30 3.33
N VAL A 6 -11.27 -3.30 2.69
CA VAL A 6 -9.89 -3.34 2.20
C VAL A 6 -9.10 -2.23 2.85
N VAL A 7 -7.95 -2.58 3.43
CA VAL A 7 -6.96 -1.63 3.93
C VAL A 7 -5.82 -1.55 2.92
N ALA A 8 -5.52 -0.34 2.45
CA ALA A 8 -4.44 -0.09 1.51
C ALA A 8 -3.23 0.52 2.23
N PHE A 9 -2.09 -0.14 2.14
CA PHE A 9 -0.79 0.38 2.58
C PHE A 9 -0.04 0.88 1.36
N LEU A 10 0.25 2.16 1.31
CA LEU A 10 0.94 2.81 0.20
C LEU A 10 2.45 2.83 0.49
N GLY A 11 3.23 2.25 -0.42
CA GLY A 11 4.69 2.33 -0.42
C GLY A 11 5.19 3.51 -1.26
N PRO A 12 6.50 3.55 -1.55
CA PRO A 12 7.09 4.58 -2.41
C PRO A 12 6.46 4.61 -3.79
N SER A 13 6.36 5.81 -4.36
CA SER A 13 5.94 6.02 -5.74
C SER A 13 6.80 7.10 -6.40
N ALA A 14 7.03 6.94 -7.70
CA ALA A 14 7.81 7.87 -8.49
C ALA A 14 7.36 7.88 -9.96
N TYR A 15 7.42 9.05 -10.57
CA TYR A 15 7.27 9.19 -12.01
C TYR A 15 8.51 8.65 -12.73
N ILE A 16 8.29 7.89 -13.80
CA ILE A 16 9.35 7.38 -14.67
C ILE A 16 9.23 8.08 -16.02
N SER A 17 10.20 8.96 -16.31
CA SER A 17 10.26 9.68 -17.59
C SER A 17 10.72 8.77 -18.73
N PRO A 18 10.08 8.83 -19.92
CA PRO A 18 10.56 8.17 -21.13
C PRO A 18 12.00 8.54 -21.52
N ASP A 19 12.44 9.76 -21.16
CA ASP A 19 13.76 10.29 -21.51
C ASP A 19 14.92 9.50 -20.86
N HIS A 20 14.64 8.69 -19.84
CA HIS A 20 15.66 7.84 -19.20
C HIS A 20 16.03 6.60 -20.04
N TYR A 21 15.24 6.25 -21.06
CA TYR A 21 15.49 5.08 -21.89
C TYR A 21 16.29 5.44 -23.15
N ALA A 22 17.25 4.57 -23.51
CA ALA A 22 18.13 4.80 -24.64
C ALA A 22 17.49 4.51 -26.02
N SER A 23 16.43 3.70 -26.05
CA SER A 23 15.73 3.32 -27.28
C SER A 23 14.33 3.93 -27.31
N GLN A 24 13.61 3.80 -28.43
CA GLN A 24 12.21 4.23 -28.58
C GLN A 24 11.37 3.12 -29.21
N PRO A 25 10.04 3.06 -28.94
CA PRO A 25 9.23 4.00 -28.13
C PRO A 25 9.04 3.56 -26.67
N HIS A 26 8.97 4.54 -25.75
CA HIS A 26 8.64 4.35 -24.33
C HIS A 26 7.60 5.39 -23.92
N PHE A 27 6.72 5.03 -22.99
CA PHE A 27 5.61 5.87 -22.56
C PHE A 27 5.81 6.32 -21.11
N PRO A 28 5.26 7.48 -20.73
CA PRO A 28 5.36 7.97 -19.36
C PRO A 28 4.58 7.06 -18.41
N THR A 29 5.18 6.69 -17.27
CA THR A 29 4.52 5.82 -16.27
C THR A 29 4.81 6.24 -14.83
N TRP A 30 4.12 5.62 -13.87
CA TRP A 30 4.39 5.73 -12.44
C TRP A 30 4.73 4.35 -11.88
N ALA A 31 5.92 4.23 -11.31
CA ALA A 31 6.25 3.07 -10.49
C ALA A 31 5.70 3.30 -9.08
N TYR A 32 5.06 2.29 -8.50
CA TYR A 32 4.55 2.35 -7.13
C TYR A 32 4.57 0.96 -6.49
N ALA A 33 4.61 0.92 -5.16
CA ALA A 33 4.36 -0.27 -4.37
C ALA A 33 3.14 -0.06 -3.47
N ALA A 34 2.29 -1.07 -3.34
CA ALA A 34 1.16 -1.03 -2.41
C ALA A 34 0.81 -2.46 -1.93
N VAL A 35 0.22 -2.56 -0.74
CA VAL A 35 -0.34 -3.80 -0.20
C VAL A 35 -1.81 -3.58 0.11
N HIS A 36 -2.67 -4.45 -0.42
CA HIS A 36 -4.09 -4.50 -0.08
C HIS A 36 -4.37 -5.67 0.87
N VAL A 37 -4.95 -5.38 2.02
CA VAL A 37 -5.40 -6.39 2.99
C VAL A 37 -6.91 -6.38 3.05
N THR A 38 -7.54 -7.50 2.68
CA THR A 38 -8.98 -7.67 2.79
C THR A 38 -9.35 -8.36 4.09
N GLY A 39 -10.45 -7.95 4.72
CA GLY A 39 -10.87 -8.58 5.98
C GLY A 39 -12.11 -7.97 6.59
N ARG A 40 -12.46 -8.47 7.78
CA ARG A 40 -13.59 -7.98 8.58
C ARG A 40 -13.04 -7.24 9.79
N PRO A 41 -13.35 -5.94 9.97
CA PRO A 41 -12.87 -5.20 11.12
C PRO A 41 -13.58 -5.66 12.39
N ARG A 42 -12.87 -5.65 13.51
CA ARG A 42 -13.41 -5.86 14.85
C ARG A 42 -13.12 -4.62 15.70
N LEU A 43 -14.15 -4.10 16.37
CA LEU A 43 -13.97 -3.03 17.35
C LEU A 43 -13.17 -3.57 18.54
N LEU A 44 -12.18 -2.81 18.98
CA LEU A 44 -11.37 -3.12 20.17
C LEU A 44 -11.82 -2.18 21.30
N ASP A 45 -12.30 -2.76 22.40
CA ASP A 45 -12.88 -2.00 23.54
C ASP A 45 -11.81 -1.47 24.51
N GLU A 46 -10.61 -2.04 24.48
CA GLU A 46 -9.47 -1.70 25.34
C GLU A 46 -8.23 -1.41 24.47
N VAL A 47 -7.43 -0.40 24.80
CA VAL A 47 -6.08 -0.24 24.21
C VAL A 47 -5.21 -1.39 24.73
N ARG A 48 -5.28 -2.54 24.05
CA ARG A 48 -4.24 -3.55 24.16
C ARG A 48 -3.18 -3.20 23.14
N PRO A 49 -1.95 -2.88 23.58
CA PRO A 49 -0.83 -2.81 22.66
C PRO A 49 -0.78 -4.14 21.91
N CYS A 50 -0.65 -4.11 20.59
CA CYS A 50 -0.32 -5.30 19.82
C CYS A 50 0.96 -5.88 20.44
N ALA A 51 0.83 -7.02 21.14
CA ALA A 51 1.89 -7.54 21.99
C ALA A 51 3.19 -7.68 21.19
N GLY A 52 4.23 -6.93 21.58
CA GLY A 52 5.60 -7.10 21.06
C GLY A 52 6.31 -5.85 20.53
N TRP A 53 5.66 -4.70 20.38
CA TRP A 53 6.32 -3.50 19.85
C TRP A 53 6.73 -2.53 20.98
N THR A 54 7.75 -2.92 21.73
CA THR A 54 8.52 -1.99 22.57
C THR A 54 9.99 -2.34 22.42
N THR A 55 10.62 -1.73 21.42
CA THR A 55 12.05 -1.32 21.41
C THR A 55 12.17 -0.22 20.37
#